data_AF-A0A7S7T1Z0-F1
#
_entry.id   AF-A0A7S7T1Z0-F1
#
_cell.length_a   1.000
_cell.length_b   1.000
_cell.length_c   1.000
_cell.angle_alpha   90.00
_cell.angle_beta   90.00
_cell.angle_gamma   90.00
#
_symmetry.space_group_name_H-M   'P 1'
#
loop_
_entity.id
_entity.type
_entity.pdbx_description
1 polymer ?
#
loop_
_entity_poly.entity_id
_entity_poly.type
_entity_poly.pdbx_seq_one_letter_code
_entity_poly.pdbx_strand_id
1 'polypeptide(L)'
;MLLRNAGICFAMLLLAALAPLPLRAQDVPGIEICTVEKTMERRTSCLQSNVDFLQKTIAKLALDHQQKLDAANRQIDALKSSLAKTLGEVQAAQAKTAEDLKKKQDAPPPKDAAK
;
A
#
# COMPACT_ATOMS: atom_id res chain seq x y z
N MET A 1 -26.33 -16.06 10.65
CA MET A 1 -25.10 -15.37 10.19
C MET A 1 -25.32 -13.88 9.89
N LEU A 2 -26.37 -13.50 9.17
CA LEU A 2 -26.70 -12.10 8.83
C LEU A 2 -26.81 -11.15 10.05
N LEU A 3 -27.49 -11.59 11.12
CA LEU A 3 -27.66 -10.76 12.34
C LEU A 3 -26.33 -10.47 13.07
N ARG A 4 -25.37 -11.40 12.96
CA ARG A 4 -24.05 -11.27 13.60
C ARG A 4 -23.15 -10.28 12.84
N ASN A 5 -23.24 -10.27 11.51
CA ASN A 5 -22.55 -9.29 10.68
C ASN A 5 -23.15 -7.88 10.84
N ALA A 6 -24.48 -7.77 10.97
CA ALA A 6 -25.14 -6.49 11.18
C ALA A 6 -24.75 -5.85 12.53
N GLY A 7 -24.66 -6.65 13.60
CA GLY A 7 -24.20 -6.18 14.91
C GLY A 7 -22.75 -5.69 14.90
N ILE A 8 -21.86 -6.38 14.18
CA ILE A 8 -20.46 -5.96 14.02
C ILE A 8 -20.36 -4.65 13.25
N CYS A 9 -21.15 -4.48 12.18
CA CYS A 9 -21.18 -3.23 11.41
C CYS A 9 -21.68 -2.06 12.26
N PHE A 10 -22.75 -2.26 13.03
CA PHE A 10 -23.28 -1.23 13.93
C PHE A 10 -22.29 -0.84 15.03
N ALA A 11 -21.61 -1.82 15.63
CA ALA A 11 -20.61 -1.57 16.66
C ALA A 11 -19.40 -0.77 16.11
N MET A 12 -18.93 -1.11 14.90
CA MET A 12 -17.85 -0.34 14.25
C MET A 12 -18.29 1.09 13.89
N LEU A 13 -19.53 1.28 13.43
CA LEU A 13 -20.05 2.61 13.09
C LEU A 13 -20.17 3.50 14.34
N LEU A 14 -20.66 2.95 15.45
CA LEU A 14 -20.75 3.67 16.73
C LEU A 14 -19.37 4.04 17.28
N LEU A 15 -18.39 3.14 17.17
CA LEU A 15 -17.03 3.39 17.64
C LEU A 15 -16.33 4.47 16.80
N ALA A 16 -16.58 4.50 15.49
CA ALA A 16 -16.08 5.54 14.59
C ALA A 16 -16.72 6.92 14.86
N ALA A 17 -18.00 6.96 15.22
CA ALA A 17 -18.71 8.20 15.51
C ALA A 17 -18.33 8.81 16.88
N LEU A 18 -17.95 7.98 17.86
CA LEU A 18 -17.51 8.43 19.18
C LEU A 18 -16.00 8.76 19.25
N ALA A 19 -15.23 8.47 18.22
CA ALA A 19 -13.82 8.83 18.18
C ALA A 19 -13.69 10.36 18.11
N PRO A 20 -13.03 11.02 19.07
CA PRO A 20 -12.75 12.44 18.98
C PRO A 20 -11.74 12.66 17.86
N LEU A 21 -12.25 12.92 16.65
CA LEU A 21 -11.43 13.38 15.55
C LEU A 21 -10.93 14.77 15.94
N PRO A 22 -9.61 15.00 16.05
CA PRO A 22 -9.12 16.35 16.14
C PRO A 22 -9.50 17.03 14.83
N LEU A 23 -10.53 17.88 14.84
CA LEU A 23 -10.71 18.90 13.82
C LEU A 23 -9.57 19.90 13.99
N ARG A 24 -8.36 19.49 13.60
CA ARG A 24 -7.34 20.45 13.20
C ARG A 24 -7.90 21.07 11.93
N ALA A 25 -8.30 22.33 12.01
CA ALA A 25 -8.43 23.12 10.80
C ALA A 25 -7.14 22.88 9.99
N GLN A 26 -7.28 22.51 8.72
CA GLN A 26 -6.12 22.46 7.85
C GLN A 26 -5.65 23.89 7.70
N ASP A 27 -4.45 24.18 8.20
CA ASP A 27 -3.84 25.48 8.00
C ASP A 27 -3.71 25.69 6.50
N VAL A 28 -4.39 26.72 6.00
CA VAL A 28 -4.29 27.17 4.62
C VAL A 28 -3.08 28.11 4.58
N PRO A 29 -1.91 27.67 4.09
CA PRO A 29 -0.69 28.46 4.20
C PRO A 29 -0.87 29.85 3.56
N GLY A 30 -0.59 30.92 4.29
CA GLY A 30 -0.70 32.29 3.82
C GLY A 30 -2.07 32.93 4.03
N ILE A 31 -3.07 32.20 4.54
CA ILE A 31 -4.40 32.77 4.84
C ILE A 31 -4.33 33.79 5.98
N GLU A 32 -3.43 33.57 6.93
CA GLU A 32 -3.13 34.46 8.05
C GLU A 32 -2.65 35.82 7.57
N ILE A 33 -1.93 35.86 6.43
CA ILE A 33 -1.44 37.10 5.81
C ILE A 33 -2.58 37.79 5.04
N CYS A 34 -3.39 37.03 4.31
CA CYS A 34 -4.50 37.63 3.55
C CYS A 34 -5.65 38.12 4.44
N THR A 35 -5.83 37.56 5.65
CA THR A 35 -6.92 37.93 6.57
C THR A 35 -6.60 39.13 7.45
N VAL A 36 -5.32 39.47 7.66
CA VAL A 36 -4.93 40.71 8.36
C VAL A 36 -5.09 41.96 7.49
N GLU A 37 -5.21 41.80 6.17
CA GLU A 37 -5.39 42.90 5.23
C GLU A 37 -6.75 43.60 5.42
N LYS A 38 -6.72 44.93 5.51
CA LYS A 38 -7.90 45.77 5.82
C LYS A 38 -8.52 46.36 4.57
N THR A 39 -7.74 46.60 3.53
CA THR A 39 -8.25 47.10 2.26
C THR A 39 -8.84 45.96 1.44
N MET A 40 -10.08 46.11 0.98
CA MET A 40 -10.79 45.03 0.29
C MET A 40 -10.10 44.62 -1.02
N GLU A 41 -9.52 45.57 -1.75
CA GLU A 41 -8.80 45.30 -3.01
C GLU A 41 -7.54 44.45 -2.78
N ARG A 42 -6.72 44.81 -1.79
CA ARG A 42 -5.50 44.07 -1.45
C ARG A 42 -5.83 42.69 -0.84
N ARG A 43 -6.92 42.59 -0.07
CA ARG A 43 -7.41 41.32 0.47
C ARG A 43 -7.83 40.36 -0.64
N THR A 44 -8.61 40.83 -1.61
CA THR A 44 -9.01 40.02 -2.76
C THR A 44 -7.81 39.60 -3.60
N SER A 45 -6.88 40.51 -3.88
CA SER A 45 -5.64 40.21 -4.59
C SER A 45 -4.80 39.13 -3.86
N CYS A 46 -4.63 39.25 -2.55
CA CYS A 46 -3.88 38.27 -1.76
C CYS A 46 -4.55 36.90 -1.83
N LEU A 47 -5.85 36.84 -1.57
CA LEU A 47 -6.64 35.61 -1.64
C LEU A 47 -6.57 34.93 -3.01
N GLN A 48 -6.63 35.72 -4.09
CA GLN A 48 -6.52 35.20 -5.45
C GLN A 48 -5.16 34.52 -5.69
N SER A 49 -4.07 35.19 -5.32
CA SER A 49 -2.73 34.62 -5.45
C SER A 49 -2.50 33.39 -4.55
N ASN A 50 -3.11 33.38 -3.37
CA ASN A 50 -3.08 32.23 -2.46
C ASN A 50 -3.80 31.02 -3.07
N VAL A 51 -5.00 31.21 -3.61
CA VAL A 51 -5.77 30.15 -4.27
C VAL A 51 -5.03 29.60 -5.48
N ASP A 52 -4.45 30.46 -6.33
CA ASP A 52 -3.64 30.02 -7.48
C ASP A 52 -2.42 29.20 -7.04
N PHE A 53 -1.71 29.64 -5.99
CA PHE A 53 -0.60 28.87 -5.41
C PHE A 53 -1.04 27.50 -4.89
N LEU A 54 -2.16 27.44 -4.16
CA LEU A 54 -2.71 26.20 -3.63
C LEU A 54 -3.15 25.26 -4.75
N GLN A 55 -3.84 25.75 -5.76
CA GLN A 55 -4.26 24.95 -6.92
C GLN A 55 -3.05 24.36 -7.65
N LYS A 56 -2.01 25.16 -7.89
CA LYS A 56 -0.75 24.68 -8.48
C LYS A 56 -0.05 23.64 -7.60
N THR A 57 -0.05 23.85 -6.29
CA THR A 57 0.55 22.93 -5.33
C THR A 57 -0.21 21.60 -5.31
N ILE A 58 -1.54 21.62 -5.23
CA ILE A 58 -2.40 20.44 -5.26
C ILE A 58 -2.18 19.66 -6.56
N ALA A 59 -2.16 20.33 -7.71
CA ALA A 59 -1.91 19.70 -9.00
C ALA A 59 -0.53 19.03 -9.04
N LYS A 60 0.51 19.70 -8.52
CA LYS A 60 1.86 19.14 -8.43
C LYS A 60 1.92 17.91 -7.52
N LEU A 61 1.31 17.97 -6.33
CA LEU A 61 1.25 16.84 -5.40
C LEU A 61 0.50 15.66 -6.01
N ALA A 62 -0.62 15.91 -6.69
CA ALA A 62 -1.38 14.88 -7.37
C ALA A 62 -0.53 14.16 -8.44
N LEU A 63 0.22 14.90 -9.25
CA LEU A 63 1.12 14.32 -10.25
C LEU A 63 2.27 13.53 -9.62
N ASP A 64 2.91 14.07 -8.58
CA ASP A 64 4.00 13.38 -7.86
C ASP A 64 3.51 12.07 -7.23
N HIS A 65 2.32 12.07 -6.61
CA HIS A 65 1.71 10.87 -6.07
C HIS A 65 1.34 9.86 -7.16
N GLN A 66 0.79 10.32 -8.28
CA GLN A 66 0.49 9.43 -9.42
C GLN A 66 1.76 8.75 -9.94
N GLN A 67 2.86 9.50 -10.10
CA GLN A 67 4.16 8.96 -10.51
C GLN A 67 4.70 7.92 -9.51
N LYS A 68 4.55 8.17 -8.21
CA LYS A 68 4.94 7.21 -7.16
C LYS A 68 4.10 5.93 -7.22
N LEU A 69 2.78 6.04 -7.44
CA LEU A 69 1.91 4.88 -7.60
C LEU A 69 2.28 4.06 -8.84
N ASP A 70 2.56 4.72 -9.96
CA ASP A 70 2.97 4.05 -11.20
C ASP A 70 4.32 3.34 -11.03
N ALA A 71 5.28 3.98 -10.35
CA ALA A 71 6.56 3.36 -10.02
C ALA A 71 6.40 2.14 -9.09
N ALA A 72 5.56 2.24 -8.06
CA ALA A 72 5.26 1.13 -7.16
C ALA A 72 4.58 -0.03 -7.88
N ASN A 73 3.64 0.24 -8.80
CA ASN A 73 3.00 -0.79 -9.61
C ASN A 73 4.02 -1.55 -10.46
N ARG A 74 4.96 -0.87 -11.10
CA ARG A 74 6.05 -1.52 -11.85
C ARG A 74 6.92 -2.41 -10.97
N GLN A 75 7.21 -1.98 -9.73
CA GLN A 75 7.96 -2.81 -8.78
C GLN A 75 7.16 -4.05 -8.37
N ILE A 76 5.84 -3.91 -8.15
CA ILE A 76 4.95 -5.03 -7.85
C ILE A 76 4.98 -6.06 -8.99
N ASP A 77 4.91 -5.61 -10.25
CA ASP A 77 4.92 -6.52 -11.40
C ASP A 77 6.27 -7.24 -11.56
N ALA A 78 7.38 -6.52 -11.34
CA ALA A 78 8.71 -7.12 -11.31
C ALA A 78 8.80 -8.20 -10.21
N LEU A 79 8.38 -7.88 -8.98
CA LEU A 79 8.40 -8.82 -7.85
C LEU A 79 7.49 -10.03 -8.08
N LYS A 80 6.29 -9.84 -8.66
CA LYS A 80 5.41 -10.95 -9.05
C LYS A 80 6.09 -11.89 -10.03
N SER A 81 6.80 -11.36 -11.03
CA SER A 81 7.52 -12.20 -12.01
C SER A 81 8.66 -12.99 -11.36
N SER A 82 9.42 -12.37 -10.45
CA SER A 82 10.47 -13.04 -9.70
C SER A 82 9.91 -14.13 -8.80
N LEU A 83 8.78 -13.87 -8.13
CA LEU A 83 8.11 -14.82 -7.26
C LEU A 83 7.56 -16.02 -8.06
N ALA A 84 6.97 -15.78 -9.24
CA ALA A 84 6.53 -16.86 -10.12
C ALA A 84 7.71 -17.75 -10.54
N LYS A 85 8.86 -17.16 -10.86
CA LYS A 85 10.07 -17.89 -11.22
C LYS A 85 10.60 -18.74 -10.06
N THR A 86 10.73 -18.16 -8.87
CA THR A 86 11.22 -18.90 -7.68
C THR A 86 10.28 -20.02 -7.29
N LEU A 87 8.96 -19.82 -7.37
CA LEU A 87 7.98 -20.89 -7.16
C LEU A 87 8.14 -22.04 -8.18
N GLY A 88 8.45 -21.71 -9.43
CA GLY A 88 8.76 -22.72 -10.47
C GLY A 88 10.03 -23.50 -10.15
N GLU A 89 11.10 -22.81 -9.74
CA GLU A 89 12.37 -23.44 -9.35
C GLU A 89 12.21 -24.35 -8.12
N VAL A 90 11.45 -23.91 -7.11
CA VAL A 90 11.15 -24.71 -5.91
C VAL A 90 10.34 -25.96 -6.26
N GLN A 91 9.32 -25.84 -7.10
CA GLN A 91 8.53 -27.00 -7.55
C GLN A 91 9.41 -28.00 -8.32
N ALA A 92 10.28 -27.52 -9.21
CA ALA A 92 11.20 -28.36 -9.96
C ALA A 92 12.22 -29.06 -9.04
N ALA A 93 12.74 -28.36 -8.03
CA ALA A 93 13.63 -28.94 -7.03
C ALA A 93 12.93 -30.03 -6.20
N GLN A 94 11.70 -29.77 -5.73
CA GLN A 94 10.91 -30.76 -4.98
C GLN A 94 10.62 -32.02 -5.80
N ALA A 95 10.27 -31.86 -7.08
CA ALA A 95 10.04 -33.00 -7.98
C ALA A 95 11.30 -33.87 -8.12
N LYS A 96 12.48 -33.25 -8.33
CA LYS A 96 13.77 -33.96 -8.40
C LYS A 96 14.08 -34.70 -7.10
N THR A 97 13.92 -34.05 -5.95
CA THR A 97 14.14 -34.69 -4.64
C THR A 97 13.19 -35.87 -4.42
N ALA A 98 11.93 -35.76 -4.83
CA ALA A 98 10.96 -36.86 -4.75
C ALA A 98 11.34 -38.05 -5.65
N GLU A 99 11.87 -37.81 -6.85
CA GLU A 99 12.40 -38.86 -7.73
C GLU A 99 13.67 -39.52 -7.16
N ASP A 100 14.60 -38.74 -6.62
CA ASP A 100 15.82 -39.25 -6.00
C ASP A 100 15.54 -40.10 -4.74
N LEU A 101 14.52 -39.74 -3.97
CA LEU A 101 14.06 -40.52 -2.81
C LEU A 101 13.45 -41.87 -3.24
N LYS A 102 12.68 -41.91 -4.34
CA LYS A 102 12.16 -43.17 -4.89
C LYS A 102 13.29 -44.08 -5.39
N LYS A 103 14.27 -43.53 -6.09
CA LYS A 103 15.44 -44.30 -6.58
C LYS A 103 16.32 -44.86 -5.45
N LYS A 104 16.36 -44.21 -4.28
CA LYS A 104 17.09 -44.72 -3.09
C LYS A 104 16.32 -45.82 -2.33
N GLN A 105 15.00 -45.92 -2.46
CA GLN A 105 14.21 -47.01 -1.85
C GLN A 105 14.27 -48.32 -2.66
N ASP A 106 14.58 -48.25 -3.96
CA ASP A 106 14.82 -49.42 -4.83
C ASP A 106 16.26 -49.95 -4.78
N ALA A 107 17.14 -49.39 -3.93
CA ALA A 107 18.49 -49.92 -3.74
C ALA A 107 18.43 -51.22 -2.89
N PRO A 108 18.98 -52.36 -3.35
CA PRO A 108 18.99 -53.60 -2.57
C PRO A 108 19.74 -53.42 -1.24
N PRO A 109 19.32 -54.09 -0.15
CA PRO A 109 20.04 -54.01 1.12
C PRO A 109 21.50 -54.44 0.92
N PRO A 110 22.46 -53.79 1.60
CA PRO A 110 23.86 -54.19 1.54
C PRO A 110 23.95 -55.63 2.05
N LYS A 111 24.34 -56.55 1.18
CA LYS A 111 24.65 -57.92 1.59
C LYS A 111 25.89 -57.85 2.46
N ASP A 112 25.74 -58.26 3.71
CA ASP A 112 26.80 -58.53 4.65
C ASP A 112 27.95 -59.28 3.99
N ALA A 113 29.12 -58.65 3.93
CA ALA A 113 30.38 -59.35 3.70
C ALA A 113 30.92 -59.77 5.07
N ALA A 114 30.38 -60.88 5.60
CA ALA A 114 31.05 -61.64 6.64
C ALA A 114 32.22 -62.41 6.00
N LYS A 115 33.44 -62.10 6.43
CA LYS A 115 34.58 -63.00 6.37
C LYS A 115 35.50 -62.77 7.56
#